data_AF-A0A9D6H838-F1
#
_entry.id   AF-A0A9D6H838-F1
#
_cell.length_a   1.000
_cell.length_b   1.000
_cell.length_c   1.000
_cell.angle_alpha   90.00
_cell.angle_beta   90.00
_cell.angle_gamma   90.00
#
_symmetry.space_group_name_H-M   'P 1'
#
loop_
_entity.id
_entity.type
_entity.pdbx_description
1 polymer ?
#
loop_
_entity_poly.entity_id
_entity_poly.type
_entity_poly.pdbx_seq_one_letter_code
_entity_poly.pdbx_strand_id
1 'polypeptide(L)'
;MKYQDAFLQAVSISSSGPPRALRDRYDVGLFCPSWDARCRSILAVAEVAWDISIVLELESDDPEGHRAQNFRDVERFVKERSGEVIICKGESVNTAALWEKLHVALRGAWGDRRSSSMFIDYSTCPRFYSLGSFAVGVSSGRVGVVDFFYNEAEYTKTSTEGEYEDYPFSSGRWQVVPIHGLQGSFRPTAPKLFVVSAGFQGDKTARVLSREDPHRVSLLMPIPGTVLEYDAEVRARNDDIVRTYLIPGEQIIEAAAGDAVAAWKRLGKAGLERFEEEDVYYLCCGTKPHSLALALRSITTTHPTVLYNIPERFNYVPVVPTGRSWVYKIRDLSSLLY
;
A
#
# COMPACT_ATOMS: atom_id res chain seq x y z
N MET A 1 12.33 -13.15 -3.98
CA MET A 1 12.98 -13.66 -2.74
C MET A 1 11.91 -14.22 -1.81
N LYS A 2 12.03 -15.45 -1.30
CA LYS A 2 11.11 -16.02 -0.31
C LYS A 2 11.52 -15.58 1.11
N TYR A 3 10.57 -15.14 1.91
CA TYR A 3 10.76 -14.77 3.32
C TYR A 3 9.58 -15.28 4.15
N GLN A 4 9.84 -15.68 5.39
CA GLN A 4 8.83 -16.13 6.33
C GLN A 4 9.17 -15.53 7.69
N ASP A 5 8.14 -15.03 8.37
CA ASP A 5 8.21 -14.50 9.73
C ASP A 5 6.90 -14.86 10.42
N ALA A 6 6.97 -15.39 11.64
CA ALA A 6 5.84 -16.00 12.35
C ALA A 6 4.99 -16.93 11.43
N PHE A 7 3.70 -16.63 11.28
CA PHE A 7 2.74 -17.38 10.49
C PHE A 7 2.59 -16.88 9.04
N LEU A 8 3.32 -15.84 8.61
CA LEU A 8 3.24 -15.34 7.24
C LEU A 8 4.46 -15.75 6.42
N GLN A 9 4.21 -16.16 5.18
CA GLN A 9 5.24 -16.41 4.18
C GLN A 9 4.95 -15.59 2.92
N ALA A 10 5.97 -14.93 2.38
CA ALA A 10 5.82 -14.13 1.17
C ALA A 10 6.98 -14.28 0.18
N VAL A 11 6.70 -13.99 -1.09
CA VAL A 11 7.70 -13.85 -2.14
C VAL A 11 7.37 -12.68 -3.06
N SER A 12 8.37 -11.82 -3.32
CA SER A 12 8.34 -10.84 -4.41
C SER A 12 8.84 -11.47 -5.69
N ILE A 13 8.07 -11.31 -6.77
CA ILE A 13 8.41 -11.70 -8.14
C ILE A 13 8.31 -10.42 -8.99
N SER A 14 9.37 -10.08 -9.73
CA SER A 14 9.33 -8.98 -10.69
C SER A 14 9.44 -9.50 -12.12
N SER A 15 8.83 -8.78 -13.06
CA SER A 15 8.92 -9.06 -14.49
C SER A 15 8.98 -7.77 -15.29
N SER A 16 9.76 -7.79 -16.37
CA SER A 16 9.65 -6.81 -17.46
C SER A 16 8.51 -7.25 -18.38
N GLY A 17 7.48 -6.41 -18.54
CA GLY A 17 6.28 -6.73 -19.33
C GLY A 17 5.06 -7.18 -18.50
N PRO A 18 4.08 -7.87 -19.12
CA PRO A 18 2.85 -8.26 -18.44
C PRO A 18 3.16 -9.14 -17.23
N PRO A 19 2.36 -9.03 -16.14
CA PRO A 19 2.67 -9.73 -14.92
C PRO A 19 2.68 -11.23 -15.14
N ARG A 20 3.75 -11.87 -14.68
CA ARG A 20 3.89 -13.32 -14.67
C ARG A 20 3.58 -13.85 -13.28
N ALA A 21 3.23 -15.12 -13.22
CA ALA A 21 2.98 -15.84 -11.97
C ALA A 21 1.77 -15.35 -11.17
N LEU A 22 0.70 -14.87 -11.80
CA LEU A 22 -0.62 -14.84 -11.15
C LEU A 22 -1.19 -16.26 -11.09
N ARG A 23 -2.21 -16.49 -10.26
CA ARG A 23 -3.00 -17.72 -10.28
C ARG A 23 -4.01 -17.63 -11.41
N ASP A 24 -4.38 -18.77 -11.96
CA ASP A 24 -5.40 -18.85 -13.01
C ASP A 24 -6.79 -18.48 -12.47
N ARG A 25 -7.02 -18.71 -11.17
CA ARG A 25 -8.29 -18.39 -10.50
C ARG A 25 -8.07 -17.89 -9.07
N TYR A 26 -8.92 -16.94 -8.66
CA TYR A 26 -9.04 -16.45 -7.30
C TYR A 26 -10.49 -16.46 -6.85
N ASP A 27 -10.74 -16.58 -5.54
CA ASP A 27 -12.08 -16.48 -4.98
C ASP A 27 -12.57 -15.01 -4.97
N VAL A 28 -11.67 -14.07 -4.63
CA VAL A 28 -12.02 -12.65 -4.56
C VAL A 28 -10.95 -11.79 -5.25
N GLY A 29 -11.37 -10.88 -6.12
CA GLY A 29 -10.53 -9.83 -6.70
C GLY A 29 -10.91 -8.44 -6.20
N LEU A 30 -9.93 -7.60 -5.87
CA LEU A 30 -10.14 -6.20 -5.51
C LEU A 30 -9.44 -5.28 -6.52
N PHE A 31 -10.23 -4.41 -7.15
CA PHE A 31 -9.76 -3.48 -8.18
C PHE A 31 -10.15 -2.05 -7.80
N CYS A 32 -9.35 -1.09 -8.27
CA CYS A 32 -9.63 0.32 -8.05
C CYS A 32 -9.16 1.12 -9.28
N PRO A 33 -9.87 1.04 -10.41
CA PRO A 33 -9.57 1.88 -11.56
C PRO A 33 -9.59 3.36 -11.15
N SER A 34 -8.63 4.12 -11.65
CA SER A 34 -8.51 5.56 -11.43
C SER A 34 -8.02 6.25 -12.71
N TRP A 35 -7.70 7.54 -12.66
CA TRP A 35 -7.06 8.23 -13.78
C TRP A 35 -5.66 7.69 -14.11
N ASP A 36 -4.98 7.07 -13.14
CA ASP A 36 -3.64 6.50 -13.29
C ASP A 36 -3.66 5.28 -14.21
N ALA A 37 -2.90 5.36 -15.31
CA ALA A 37 -2.88 4.34 -16.36
C ALA A 37 -2.43 2.96 -15.88
N ARG A 38 -1.74 2.87 -14.73
CA ARG A 38 -1.26 1.60 -14.19
C ARG A 38 -2.39 0.64 -13.84
N CYS A 39 -3.60 1.11 -13.53
CA CYS A 39 -4.77 0.23 -13.30
C CYS A 39 -5.15 -0.60 -14.53
N ARG A 40 -4.74 -0.18 -15.73
CA ARG A 40 -4.98 -0.93 -16.98
C ARG A 40 -3.97 -2.04 -17.21
N SER A 41 -2.92 -2.13 -16.40
CA SER A 41 -1.88 -3.15 -16.59
C SER A 41 -2.40 -4.57 -16.42
N ILE A 42 -3.48 -4.75 -15.64
CA ILE A 42 -4.13 -6.04 -15.46
C ILE A 42 -4.82 -6.54 -16.74
N LEU A 43 -5.18 -5.64 -17.66
CA LEU A 43 -5.85 -6.00 -18.92
C LEU A 43 -4.96 -6.85 -19.83
N ALA A 44 -3.64 -6.80 -19.63
CA ALA A 44 -2.66 -7.59 -20.38
C ALA A 44 -2.54 -9.03 -19.86
N VAL A 45 -3.29 -9.43 -18.83
CA VAL A 45 -3.27 -10.79 -18.27
C VAL A 45 -4.33 -11.63 -18.96
N ALA A 46 -3.88 -12.60 -19.76
CA ALA A 46 -4.76 -13.41 -20.58
C ALA A 46 -5.59 -14.42 -19.76
N GLU A 47 -4.96 -15.11 -18.81
CA GLU A 47 -5.49 -16.32 -18.17
C GLU A 47 -5.66 -16.11 -16.66
N VAL A 48 -6.59 -15.24 -16.27
CA VAL A 48 -6.98 -15.05 -14.86
C VAL A 48 -8.49 -14.90 -14.75
N ALA A 49 -9.08 -15.54 -13.74
CA ALA A 49 -10.49 -15.46 -13.43
C ALA A 49 -10.74 -15.24 -11.93
N TRP A 50 -11.91 -14.72 -11.60
CA TRP A 50 -12.35 -14.52 -10.22
C TRP A 50 -13.74 -15.12 -10.01
N ASP A 51 -14.04 -15.64 -8.82
CA ASP A 51 -15.43 -15.94 -8.50
C ASP A 51 -16.21 -14.63 -8.33
N ILE A 52 -15.67 -13.72 -7.51
CA ILE A 52 -16.27 -12.42 -7.22
C ILE A 52 -15.21 -11.33 -7.37
N SER A 53 -15.53 -10.27 -8.12
CA SER A 53 -14.70 -9.07 -8.21
C SER A 53 -15.38 -7.89 -7.54
N ILE A 54 -14.66 -7.21 -6.67
CA ILE A 54 -15.06 -5.95 -6.06
C ILE A 54 -14.29 -4.82 -6.75
N VAL A 55 -15.01 -3.87 -7.33
CA VAL A 55 -14.46 -2.70 -8.01
C VAL A 55 -14.76 -1.46 -7.18
N LEU A 56 -13.72 -0.79 -6.71
CA LEU A 56 -13.84 0.52 -6.05
C LEU A 56 -13.91 1.61 -7.11
N GLU A 57 -15.05 2.30 -7.18
CA GLU A 57 -15.22 3.49 -8.01
C GLU A 57 -15.03 4.74 -7.14
N LEU A 58 -13.84 5.34 -7.24
CA LEU A 58 -13.53 6.54 -6.48
C LEU A 58 -13.93 7.79 -7.23
N GLU A 59 -14.64 8.69 -6.54
CA GLU A 59 -14.84 10.06 -7.00
C GLU A 59 -13.53 10.84 -6.83
N SER A 60 -13.05 11.39 -7.94
CA SER A 60 -11.84 12.19 -8.00
C SER A 60 -11.91 13.17 -9.15
N ASP A 61 -11.16 14.26 -9.02
CA ASP A 61 -10.92 15.18 -10.11
C ASP A 61 -10.01 14.51 -11.15
N ASP A 62 -10.36 14.66 -12.42
CA ASP A 62 -9.68 14.05 -13.56
C ASP A 62 -9.99 14.89 -14.80
N PRO A 63 -9.25 16.01 -15.00
CA PRO A 63 -9.53 16.96 -16.07
C PRO A 63 -9.35 16.34 -17.48
N GLU A 64 -8.58 15.25 -17.59
CA GLU A 64 -8.29 14.57 -18.86
C GLU A 64 -9.28 13.44 -19.18
N GLY A 65 -10.20 13.12 -18.26
CA GLY A 65 -11.27 12.13 -18.47
C GLY A 65 -10.80 10.67 -18.55
N HIS A 66 -9.55 10.39 -18.18
CA HIS A 66 -8.96 9.05 -18.19
C HIS A 66 -9.64 8.08 -17.23
N ARG A 67 -10.09 8.53 -16.06
CA ARG A 67 -10.79 7.74 -15.04
C ARG A 67 -12.00 7.02 -15.61
N ALA A 68 -12.85 7.72 -16.35
CA ALA A 68 -14.07 7.13 -16.91
C ALA A 68 -13.74 6.04 -17.95
N GLN A 69 -12.71 6.27 -18.76
CA GLN A 69 -12.25 5.28 -19.74
C GLN A 69 -11.61 4.08 -19.06
N ASN A 70 -10.71 4.31 -18.11
CA ASN A 70 -10.02 3.28 -17.34
C ASN A 70 -11.01 2.42 -16.55
N PHE A 71 -12.02 3.05 -15.93
CA PHE A 71 -13.11 2.34 -15.26
C PHE A 71 -13.85 1.42 -16.23
N ARG A 72 -14.30 1.91 -17.38
CA ARG A 72 -15.00 1.09 -18.38
C ARG A 72 -14.16 -0.08 -18.88
N ASP A 73 -12.87 0.13 -19.10
CA ASP A 73 -11.98 -0.92 -19.59
C ASP A 73 -11.76 -2.00 -18.53
N VAL A 74 -11.47 -1.61 -17.28
CA VAL A 74 -11.28 -2.54 -16.16
C VAL A 74 -12.58 -3.25 -15.82
N GLU A 75 -13.70 -2.53 -15.75
CA GLU A 75 -15.03 -3.10 -15.47
C GLU A 75 -15.41 -4.16 -16.49
N ARG A 76 -15.21 -3.88 -17.79
CA ARG A 76 -15.47 -4.86 -18.86
C ARG A 76 -14.60 -6.09 -18.70
N PHE A 77 -13.30 -5.90 -18.49
CA PHE A 77 -12.35 -6.98 -18.33
C PHE A 77 -12.69 -7.89 -17.14
N VAL A 78 -13.08 -7.32 -15.99
CA VAL A 78 -13.50 -8.12 -14.83
C VAL A 78 -14.86 -8.77 -15.06
N LYS A 79 -15.82 -8.12 -15.72
CA LYS A 79 -17.12 -8.74 -16.06
C LYS A 79 -16.97 -9.96 -16.97
N GLU A 80 -16.00 -9.96 -17.87
CA GLU A 80 -15.71 -11.10 -18.74
C GLU A 80 -15.03 -12.26 -18.01
N ARG A 81 -14.43 -12.03 -16.84
CA ARG A 81 -13.56 -12.97 -16.12
C ARG A 81 -14.07 -13.34 -14.73
N SER A 82 -15.21 -12.77 -14.32
CA SER A 82 -15.75 -12.92 -12.98
C SER A 82 -17.14 -13.52 -12.99
N GLY A 83 -17.44 -14.39 -12.02
CA GLY A 83 -18.81 -14.89 -11.82
C GLY A 83 -19.76 -13.78 -11.36
N GLU A 84 -19.27 -12.88 -10.51
CA GLU A 84 -20.00 -11.72 -10.01
C GLU A 84 -19.10 -10.48 -9.94
N VAL A 85 -19.68 -9.30 -10.15
CA VAL A 85 -19.00 -8.01 -9.99
C VAL A 85 -19.80 -7.09 -9.07
N ILE A 86 -19.19 -6.67 -7.97
CA ILE A 86 -19.73 -5.73 -6.99
C ILE A 86 -19.01 -4.39 -7.15
N ILE A 87 -19.77 -3.30 -7.34
CA ILE A 87 -19.21 -1.95 -7.45
C ILE A 87 -19.44 -1.20 -6.14
N CYS A 88 -18.36 -0.76 -5.50
CA CYS A 88 -18.42 0.09 -4.32
C CYS A 88 -18.01 1.52 -4.69
N LYS A 89 -18.99 2.41 -4.81
CA LYS A 89 -18.78 3.82 -5.13
C LYS A 89 -18.63 4.68 -3.87
N GLY A 90 -17.66 5.59 -3.89
CA GLY A 90 -17.48 6.58 -2.82
C GLY A 90 -16.37 7.59 -3.10
N GLU A 91 -16.19 8.52 -2.17
CA GLU A 91 -15.13 9.52 -2.24
C GLU A 91 -13.81 8.96 -1.70
N SER A 92 -12.70 9.35 -2.32
CA SER A 92 -11.35 8.94 -1.90
C SER A 92 -10.96 9.45 -0.50
N VAL A 93 -11.52 10.58 -0.07
CA VAL A 93 -11.24 11.21 1.23
C VAL A 93 -12.19 10.75 2.35
N ASN A 94 -13.40 10.28 2.01
CA ASN A 94 -14.36 9.74 2.97
C ASN A 94 -14.12 8.24 3.21
N THR A 95 -12.98 7.95 3.83
CA THR A 95 -12.48 6.58 3.97
C THR A 95 -13.36 5.67 4.80
N ALA A 96 -13.98 6.17 5.87
CA ALA A 96 -14.86 5.40 6.73
C ALA A 96 -16.12 4.91 6.00
N ALA A 97 -16.81 5.81 5.29
CA ALA A 97 -18.05 5.45 4.59
C ALA A 97 -17.82 4.45 3.45
N LEU A 98 -16.73 4.61 2.68
CA LEU A 98 -16.40 3.66 1.62
C LEU A 98 -15.87 2.33 2.20
N TRP A 99 -15.16 2.36 3.33
CA TRP A 99 -14.74 1.15 4.01
C TRP A 99 -15.91 0.30 4.47
N GLU A 100 -16.96 0.88 5.06
CA GLU A 100 -18.13 0.10 5.48
C GLU A 100 -18.78 -0.64 4.28
N LYS A 101 -18.91 0.04 3.13
CA LYS A 101 -19.41 -0.60 1.90
C LYS A 101 -18.50 -1.74 1.43
N LEU A 102 -17.19 -1.49 1.39
CA LEU A 102 -16.21 -2.49 1.00
C LEU A 102 -16.19 -3.67 1.98
N HIS A 103 -16.29 -3.42 3.28
CA HIS A 103 -16.28 -4.46 4.30
C HIS A 103 -17.52 -5.37 4.20
N VAL A 104 -18.69 -4.80 3.93
CA VAL A 104 -19.91 -5.59 3.63
C VAL A 104 -19.70 -6.43 2.36
N ALA A 105 -19.18 -5.85 1.28
CA ALA A 105 -18.89 -6.58 0.04
C ALA A 105 -17.88 -7.72 0.24
N LEU A 106 -16.79 -7.48 0.99
CA LEU A 106 -15.79 -8.50 1.31
C LEU A 106 -16.39 -9.65 2.13
N ARG A 107 -17.18 -9.35 3.17
CA ARG A 107 -17.85 -10.38 3.97
C ARG A 107 -18.82 -11.20 3.14
N GLY A 108 -19.59 -10.55 2.26
CA GLY A 108 -20.46 -11.25 1.31
C GLY A 108 -19.67 -12.14 0.34
N ALA A 109 -18.56 -11.63 -0.20
CA ALA A 109 -17.74 -12.34 -1.18
C ALA A 109 -16.99 -13.56 -0.58
N TRP A 110 -16.55 -13.45 0.67
CA TRP A 110 -15.97 -14.59 1.38
C TRP A 110 -17.03 -15.59 1.84
N GLY A 111 -18.22 -15.11 2.20
CA GLY A 111 -19.30 -15.93 2.76
C GLY A 111 -18.80 -16.76 3.95
N ASP A 112 -19.12 -18.06 3.95
CA ASP A 112 -18.66 -19.00 4.96
C ASP A 112 -17.31 -19.65 4.66
N ARG A 113 -16.67 -19.32 3.53
CA ARG A 113 -15.37 -19.88 3.15
C ARG A 113 -14.32 -19.55 4.19
N ARG A 114 -13.50 -20.54 4.51
CA ARG A 114 -12.26 -20.37 5.27
C ARG A 114 -11.10 -20.49 4.30
N SER A 115 -10.08 -19.66 4.47
CA SER A 115 -8.85 -19.74 3.66
C SER A 115 -9.03 -19.49 2.15
N SER A 116 -9.77 -18.44 1.79
CA SER A 116 -9.96 -18.00 0.39
C SER A 116 -8.67 -17.47 -0.23
N SER A 117 -8.60 -17.51 -1.55
CA SER A 117 -7.59 -16.88 -2.38
C SER A 117 -8.04 -15.48 -2.81
N MET A 118 -7.21 -14.47 -2.55
CA MET A 118 -7.51 -13.07 -2.86
C MET A 118 -6.49 -12.48 -3.84
N PHE A 119 -6.98 -11.69 -4.78
CA PHE A 119 -6.18 -10.84 -5.66
C PHE A 119 -6.43 -9.37 -5.32
N ILE A 120 -5.39 -8.55 -5.30
CA ILE A 120 -5.50 -7.10 -5.10
C ILE A 120 -4.69 -6.39 -6.19
N ASP A 121 -5.34 -5.61 -7.05
CA ASP A 121 -4.63 -4.64 -7.87
C ASP A 121 -4.18 -3.47 -7.00
N TYR A 122 -2.92 -3.54 -6.60
CA TYR A 122 -2.30 -2.60 -5.68
C TYR A 122 -1.80 -1.33 -6.35
N SER A 123 -1.71 -1.30 -7.68
CA SER A 123 -1.10 -0.20 -8.44
C SER A 123 -1.80 1.12 -8.11
N THR A 124 -3.13 1.14 -8.18
CA THR A 124 -3.95 2.34 -7.97
C THR A 124 -4.84 2.27 -6.74
N CYS A 125 -5.15 1.08 -6.21
CA CYS A 125 -5.98 0.94 -5.01
C CYS A 125 -5.36 1.65 -3.78
N PRO A 126 -6.07 2.60 -3.13
CA PRO A 126 -5.55 3.28 -1.96
C PRO A 126 -5.09 2.31 -0.87
N ARG A 127 -4.01 2.67 -0.16
CA ARG A 127 -3.40 1.81 0.87
C ARG A 127 -4.40 1.45 1.96
N PHE A 128 -5.26 2.39 2.35
CA PHE A 128 -6.30 2.16 3.35
C PHE A 128 -7.18 0.95 3.02
N TYR A 129 -7.72 0.89 1.80
CA TYR A 129 -8.61 -0.19 1.38
C TYR A 129 -7.86 -1.48 1.08
N SER A 130 -6.75 -1.41 0.35
CA SER A 130 -5.97 -2.59 -0.04
C SER A 130 -5.33 -3.29 1.15
N LEU A 131 -4.64 -2.55 2.03
CA LEU A 131 -4.02 -3.11 3.22
C LEU A 131 -5.06 -3.53 4.26
N GLY A 132 -6.15 -2.76 4.42
CA GLY A 132 -7.23 -3.12 5.32
C GLY A 132 -7.97 -4.38 4.90
N SER A 133 -8.29 -4.54 3.61
CA SER A 133 -8.92 -5.76 3.08
C SER A 133 -8.05 -7.00 3.35
N PHE A 134 -6.74 -6.86 3.10
CA PHE A 134 -5.76 -7.91 3.36
C PHE A 134 -5.72 -8.27 4.85
N ALA A 135 -5.54 -7.28 5.73
CA ALA A 135 -5.39 -7.49 7.15
C ALA A 135 -6.64 -8.11 7.78
N VAL A 136 -7.83 -7.61 7.43
CA VAL A 136 -9.11 -8.18 7.90
C VAL A 136 -9.31 -9.59 7.37
N GLY A 137 -8.99 -9.85 6.10
CA GLY A 137 -9.11 -11.18 5.51
C GLY A 137 -8.23 -12.22 6.21
N VAL A 138 -6.98 -11.88 6.48
CA VAL A 138 -6.03 -12.78 7.18
C VAL A 138 -6.41 -12.95 8.64
N SER A 139 -6.61 -11.87 9.40
CA SER A 139 -6.91 -11.94 10.84
C SER A 139 -8.23 -12.64 11.16
N SER A 140 -9.21 -12.63 10.24
CA SER A 140 -10.46 -13.38 10.38
C SER A 140 -10.40 -14.83 9.88
N GLY A 141 -9.25 -15.30 9.39
CA GLY A 141 -9.07 -16.63 8.80
C GLY A 141 -9.84 -16.84 7.48
N ARG A 142 -10.36 -15.76 6.89
CA ARG A 142 -11.14 -15.80 5.63
C ARG A 142 -10.25 -15.88 4.41
N VAL A 143 -8.99 -15.46 4.51
CA VAL A 143 -8.04 -15.40 3.40
C VAL A 143 -6.76 -16.15 3.77
N GLY A 144 -6.45 -17.21 3.02
CA GLY A 144 -5.25 -18.04 3.22
C GLY A 144 -4.10 -17.68 2.29
N VAL A 145 -4.40 -17.14 1.12
CA VAL A 145 -3.40 -16.67 0.16
C VAL A 145 -3.83 -15.36 -0.49
N VAL A 146 -2.89 -14.44 -0.66
CA VAL A 146 -3.11 -13.16 -1.33
C VAL A 146 -2.02 -12.91 -2.35
N ASP A 147 -2.41 -12.52 -3.57
CA ASP A 147 -1.47 -11.92 -4.52
C ASP A 147 -1.79 -10.43 -4.67
N PHE A 148 -0.80 -9.60 -4.34
CA PHE A 148 -0.82 -8.19 -4.70
C PHE A 148 -0.12 -8.01 -6.04
N PHE A 149 -0.81 -7.39 -6.99
CA PHE A 149 -0.23 -6.97 -8.26
C PHE A 149 0.09 -5.48 -8.22
N TYR A 150 1.32 -5.12 -8.58
CA TYR A 150 1.78 -3.73 -8.57
C TYR A 150 2.59 -3.43 -9.83
N ASN A 151 2.23 -2.36 -10.55
CA ASN A 151 3.07 -1.80 -11.60
C ASN A 151 3.83 -0.59 -11.07
N GLU A 152 5.14 -0.56 -11.32
CA GLU A 152 5.99 0.57 -10.95
C GLU A 152 5.56 1.84 -11.69
N ALA A 153 5.62 2.95 -10.98
CA ALA A 153 5.29 4.27 -11.52
C ALA A 153 6.56 4.99 -11.96
N GLU A 154 6.46 5.64 -13.10
CA GLU A 154 7.28 6.77 -13.47
C GLU A 154 6.45 8.04 -13.27
N TYR A 155 7.00 8.98 -12.52
CA TYR A 155 6.37 10.26 -12.25
C TYR A 155 7.04 11.32 -13.11
N THR A 156 6.28 11.95 -14.00
CA THR A 156 6.78 13.07 -14.78
C THR A 156 6.88 14.29 -13.87
N LYS A 157 8.06 14.91 -13.77
CA LYS A 157 8.19 16.20 -13.08
C LYS A 157 7.35 17.23 -13.85
N THR A 158 6.30 17.76 -13.25
CA THR A 158 5.57 18.90 -13.80
C THR A 158 6.38 20.15 -13.52
N SER A 159 7.26 20.52 -14.45
CA SER A 159 7.98 21.79 -14.43
C SER A 159 7.04 22.91 -14.87
N THR A 160 6.54 23.69 -13.91
CA THR A 160 6.16 25.08 -14.18
C THR A 160 7.15 25.98 -13.47
N GLU A 161 7.86 26.78 -14.25
CA GLU A 161 8.89 27.71 -13.79
C GLU A 161 8.43 28.54 -12.59
N GLY A 162 9.19 28.52 -11.49
CA GLY A 162 9.13 29.55 -10.45
C GLY A 162 8.43 29.19 -9.13
N GLU A 163 7.73 28.06 -9.03
CA GLU A 163 7.17 27.56 -7.77
C GLU A 163 7.76 26.17 -7.48
N TYR A 164 8.08 25.88 -6.22
CA TYR A 164 8.75 24.65 -5.78
C TYR A 164 8.40 23.43 -6.64
N GLU A 165 9.44 22.76 -7.18
CA GLU A 165 9.33 21.44 -7.82
C GLU A 165 8.76 20.44 -6.80
N ASP A 166 7.46 20.46 -6.56
CA ASP A 166 6.82 19.52 -5.64
C ASP A 166 6.12 18.45 -6.44
N TYR A 167 6.19 17.19 -5.98
CA TYR A 167 5.29 16.17 -6.51
C TYR A 167 3.95 16.38 -5.80
N PRO A 168 2.97 17.02 -6.45
CA PRO A 168 1.84 17.56 -5.73
C PRO A 168 0.79 16.46 -5.59
N PHE A 169 1.12 15.24 -5.15
CA PHE A 169 0.18 14.11 -5.10
C PHE A 169 -1.08 14.40 -4.26
N SER A 170 -1.00 15.37 -3.35
CA SER A 170 -2.08 15.78 -2.48
C SER A 170 -1.98 17.28 -2.18
N SER A 171 -3.07 17.87 -1.68
CA SER A 171 -3.07 19.21 -1.11
C SER A 171 -3.70 19.23 0.29
N GLY A 172 -3.46 20.32 1.01
CA GLY A 172 -3.98 20.52 2.37
C GLY A 172 -3.22 19.75 3.45
N ARG A 173 -3.83 19.67 4.64
CA ARG A 173 -3.28 18.94 5.78
C ARG A 173 -3.59 17.45 5.68
N TRP A 174 -2.68 16.62 6.18
CA TRP A 174 -2.93 15.19 6.33
C TRP A 174 -3.60 14.89 7.66
N GLN A 175 -4.74 14.24 7.61
CA GLN A 175 -5.32 13.55 8.75
C GLN A 175 -4.76 12.14 8.81
N VAL A 176 -4.17 11.78 9.95
CA VAL A 176 -3.60 10.45 10.16
C VAL A 176 -4.68 9.57 10.77
N VAL A 177 -4.94 8.42 10.17
CA VAL A 177 -5.91 7.44 10.66
C VAL A 177 -5.33 6.04 10.67
N PRO A 178 -5.72 5.18 11.62
CA PRO A 178 -5.35 3.77 11.58
C PRO A 178 -6.03 3.04 10.41
N ILE A 179 -5.31 2.12 9.77
CA ILE A 179 -5.90 1.22 8.77
C ILE A 179 -6.65 0.09 9.48
N HIS A 180 -7.86 -0.22 9.01
CA HIS A 180 -8.69 -1.29 9.59
C HIS A 180 -7.99 -2.65 9.56
N GLY A 181 -8.03 -3.37 10.69
CA GLY A 181 -7.37 -4.67 10.85
C GLY A 181 -5.87 -4.58 11.09
N LEU A 182 -5.30 -3.37 11.14
CA LEU A 182 -3.89 -3.09 11.41
C LEU A 182 -3.71 -2.16 12.63
N GLN A 183 -4.64 -2.22 13.57
CA GLN A 183 -4.52 -1.56 14.86
C GLN A 183 -3.76 -2.45 15.82
N GLY A 184 -2.72 -1.87 16.42
CA GLY A 184 -1.90 -2.53 17.42
C GLY A 184 -2.35 -2.23 18.84
N SER A 185 -1.47 -2.54 19.79
CA SER A 185 -1.67 -2.17 21.20
C SER A 185 -1.30 -0.71 21.43
N PHE A 186 -1.99 -0.05 22.36
CA PHE A 186 -1.76 1.35 22.72
C PHE A 186 -1.68 1.52 24.23
N ARG A 187 -0.66 2.22 24.70
CA ARG A 187 -0.43 2.54 26.11
C ARG A 187 -0.19 4.04 26.23
N PRO A 188 -1.17 4.82 26.73
CA PRO A 188 -1.11 6.29 26.73
C PRO A 188 0.17 6.93 27.30
N THR A 189 0.87 6.25 28.20
CA THR A 189 2.09 6.76 28.86
C THR A 189 3.38 6.24 28.23
N ALA A 190 3.32 5.34 27.26
CA ALA A 190 4.51 4.78 26.62
C ALA A 190 5.10 5.79 25.62
N PRO A 191 6.44 5.90 25.53
CA PRO A 191 7.11 6.63 24.46
C PRO A 191 6.67 6.14 23.07
N LYS A 192 6.54 7.06 22.12
CA LYS A 192 6.12 6.73 20.74
C LYS A 192 7.31 6.53 19.81
N LEU A 193 7.35 5.40 19.13
CA LEU A 193 8.21 5.16 17.97
C LEU A 193 7.39 5.29 16.69
N PHE A 194 7.86 6.11 15.75
CA PHE A 194 7.35 6.15 14.38
C PHE A 194 8.36 5.52 13.42
N VAL A 195 7.98 4.43 12.76
CA VAL A 195 8.70 3.90 11.60
C VAL A 195 8.00 4.39 10.34
N VAL A 196 8.67 5.25 9.58
CA VAL A 196 8.07 5.97 8.46
C VAL A 196 8.62 5.40 7.15
N SER A 197 7.73 4.90 6.29
CA SER A 197 8.12 4.69 4.89
C SER A 197 8.27 6.04 4.21
N ALA A 198 9.46 6.34 3.67
CA ALA A 198 9.77 7.64 3.09
C ALA A 198 9.43 7.70 1.60
N GLY A 199 9.08 8.89 1.13
CA GLY A 199 8.76 9.18 -0.27
C GLY A 199 9.10 10.61 -0.63
N PHE A 200 8.48 11.15 -1.68
CA PHE A 200 8.77 12.49 -2.18
C PHE A 200 8.06 13.64 -1.44
N GLN A 201 7.22 13.35 -0.44
CA GLN A 201 6.49 14.38 0.33
C GLN A 201 7.04 14.48 1.77
N GLY A 202 8.36 14.71 1.86
CA GLY A 202 9.07 14.77 3.13
C GLY A 202 8.63 15.94 4.01
N ASP A 203 8.32 17.09 3.42
CA ASP A 203 7.78 18.26 4.12
C ASP A 203 6.43 17.97 4.80
N LYS A 204 5.52 17.26 4.13
CA LYS A 204 4.22 16.85 4.68
C LYS A 204 4.38 15.78 5.75
N THR A 205 5.34 14.88 5.54
CA THR A 205 5.72 13.87 6.53
C THR A 205 6.25 14.54 7.80
N ALA A 206 7.12 15.56 7.68
CA ALA A 206 7.63 16.33 8.81
C ALA A 206 6.50 17.05 9.57
N ARG A 207 5.51 17.62 8.87
CA ARG A 207 4.33 18.23 9.51
C ARG A 207 3.51 17.22 10.31
N VAL A 208 3.35 15.99 9.80
CA VAL A 208 2.69 14.92 10.56
C VAL A 208 3.50 14.58 11.80
N LEU A 209 4.80 14.31 11.66
CA LEU A 209 5.64 13.96 12.80
C LEU A 209 5.67 15.07 13.86
N SER A 210 5.73 16.34 13.44
CA SER A 210 5.69 17.49 14.36
C SER A 210 4.39 17.56 15.16
N ARG A 211 3.26 17.16 14.58
CA ARG A 211 1.97 17.10 15.28
C ARG A 211 1.87 15.90 16.21
N GLU A 212 2.35 14.73 15.77
CA GLU A 212 2.26 13.49 16.57
C GLU A 212 3.26 13.43 17.72
N ASP A 213 4.32 14.26 17.64
CA ASP A 213 5.39 14.45 18.62
C ASP A 213 6.02 13.11 19.08
N PRO A 214 6.63 12.34 18.16
CA PRO A 214 7.22 11.05 18.48
C PRO A 214 8.51 11.22 19.29
N HIS A 215 8.76 10.27 20.19
CA HIS A 215 10.00 10.23 20.96
C HIS A 215 11.17 9.70 20.11
N ARG A 216 10.86 8.84 19.15
CA ARG A 216 11.82 8.23 18.24
C ARG A 216 11.23 8.09 16.85
N VAL A 217 12.06 8.34 15.84
CA VAL A 217 11.69 8.18 14.43
C VAL A 217 12.73 7.30 13.75
N SER A 218 12.27 6.35 12.96
CA SER A 218 13.09 5.55 12.05
C SER A 218 12.53 5.66 10.64
N LEU A 219 13.40 5.55 9.63
CA LEU A 219 13.02 5.70 8.22
C LEU A 219 13.20 4.38 7.48
N LEU A 220 12.24 4.06 6.62
CA LEU A 220 12.37 3.07 5.57
C LEU A 220 12.44 3.81 4.22
N MET A 221 13.64 3.87 3.65
CA MET A 221 13.96 4.61 2.43
C MET A 221 13.85 3.69 1.20
N PRO A 222 13.12 4.09 0.14
CA PRO A 222 12.96 3.36 -1.12
C PRO A 222 14.22 3.39 -2.00
N ILE A 223 15.32 2.84 -1.49
CA ILE A 223 16.65 2.84 -2.10
C ILE A 223 17.12 1.39 -2.30
N PRO A 224 17.47 0.98 -3.54
CA PRO A 224 17.48 1.79 -4.76
C PRO A 224 16.06 2.08 -5.31
N GLY A 225 15.95 3.23 -5.97
CA GLY A 225 14.77 3.69 -6.69
C GLY A 225 14.57 3.05 -8.06
N THR A 226 13.56 3.54 -8.78
CA THR A 226 13.16 3.01 -10.10
C THR A 226 13.77 3.76 -11.29
N VAL A 227 14.26 4.98 -11.07
CA VAL A 227 14.83 5.85 -12.12
C VAL A 227 16.11 6.53 -11.62
N LEU A 228 16.86 7.13 -12.55
CA LEU A 228 18.03 7.96 -12.23
C LEU A 228 17.62 9.11 -11.30
N GLU A 229 18.50 9.52 -10.38
CA GLU A 229 18.28 10.59 -9.39
C GLU A 229 17.25 10.30 -8.28
N TYR A 230 16.46 9.23 -8.39
CA TYR A 230 15.44 8.87 -7.38
C TYR A 230 16.01 8.84 -5.96
N ASP A 231 17.15 8.16 -5.78
CA ASP A 231 17.78 7.99 -4.47
C ASP A 231 18.24 9.32 -3.87
N ALA A 232 18.87 10.17 -4.69
CA ALA A 232 19.35 11.48 -4.27
C ALA A 232 18.19 12.40 -3.90
N GLU A 233 17.11 12.37 -4.68
CA GLU A 233 15.94 13.20 -4.45
C GLU A 233 15.16 12.77 -3.19
N VAL A 234 14.96 11.47 -2.98
CA VAL A 234 14.31 10.98 -1.74
C VAL A 234 15.15 11.32 -0.51
N ARG A 235 16.48 11.22 -0.57
CA ARG A 235 17.35 11.66 0.54
C ARG A 235 17.20 13.15 0.80
N ALA A 236 17.34 13.99 -0.23
CA ALA A 236 17.26 15.44 -0.10
C ALA A 236 15.92 15.89 0.53
N ARG A 237 14.80 15.30 0.08
CA ARG A 237 13.47 15.66 0.58
C ARG A 237 13.18 15.22 2.02
N ASN A 238 13.91 14.23 2.54
CA ASN A 238 13.73 13.72 3.90
C ASN A 238 14.88 14.12 4.84
N ASP A 239 15.87 14.88 4.37
CA ASP A 239 17.03 15.33 5.16
C ASP A 239 16.62 16.14 6.39
N ASP A 240 15.61 17.00 6.25
CA ASP A 240 15.11 17.80 7.37
C ASP A 240 14.50 16.94 8.49
N ILE A 241 13.83 15.83 8.14
CA ILE A 241 13.33 14.87 9.12
C ILE A 241 14.50 14.19 9.84
N VAL A 242 15.51 13.73 9.08
CA VAL A 242 16.70 13.08 9.65
C VAL A 242 17.39 14.00 10.66
N ARG A 243 17.58 15.27 10.29
CA ARG A 243 18.24 16.27 11.14
C ARG A 243 17.39 16.67 12.34
N THR A 244 16.09 16.91 12.15
CA THR A 244 15.19 17.37 13.22
C THR A 244 15.02 16.31 14.31
N TYR A 245 14.88 15.04 13.92
CA TYR A 245 14.70 13.92 14.86
C TYR A 245 16.00 13.21 15.23
N LEU A 246 17.16 13.73 14.78
CA LEU A 246 18.49 13.16 15.04
C LEU A 246 18.56 11.66 14.73
N ILE A 247 17.99 11.24 13.61
CA ILE A 247 17.82 9.83 13.26
C ILE A 247 19.19 9.18 13.00
N PRO A 248 19.62 8.21 13.82
CA PRO A 248 20.89 7.52 13.59
C PRO A 248 20.89 6.70 12.31
N GLY A 249 22.06 6.47 11.71
CA GLY A 249 22.18 5.72 10.45
C GLY A 249 21.60 4.30 10.53
N GLU A 250 21.73 3.63 11.68
CA GLU A 250 21.14 2.31 11.93
C GLU A 250 19.61 2.29 11.99
N GLN A 251 18.98 3.46 12.16
CA GLN A 251 17.52 3.64 12.10
C GLN A 251 17.04 4.07 10.70
N ILE A 252 17.94 4.16 9.72
CA ILE A 252 17.63 4.41 8.32
C ILE A 252 17.79 3.10 7.56
N ILE A 253 16.68 2.44 7.30
CA ILE A 253 16.63 1.18 6.57
C ILE A 253 16.40 1.46 5.10
N GLU A 254 17.28 0.98 4.24
CA GLU A 254 17.12 1.10 2.79
C GLU A 254 16.56 -0.19 2.22
N ALA A 255 15.63 -0.13 1.29
CA ALA A 255 15.15 -1.27 0.52
C ALA A 255 14.62 -0.81 -0.84
N ALA A 256 14.78 -1.64 -1.88
CA ALA A 256 14.34 -1.28 -3.22
C ALA A 256 12.87 -0.81 -3.24
N ALA A 257 12.60 0.27 -3.96
CA ALA A 257 11.30 0.95 -4.00
C ALA A 257 10.13 0.01 -4.33
N GLY A 258 10.38 -0.95 -5.23
CA GLY A 258 9.44 -1.94 -5.75
C GLY A 258 9.35 -3.25 -4.94
N ASP A 259 10.22 -3.53 -3.97
CA ASP A 259 10.30 -4.86 -3.33
C ASP A 259 9.77 -4.87 -1.88
N ALA A 260 8.46 -5.14 -1.74
CA ALA A 260 7.79 -5.20 -0.45
C ALA A 260 8.37 -6.29 0.48
N VAL A 261 8.64 -7.49 -0.04
CA VAL A 261 9.14 -8.61 0.78
C VAL A 261 10.58 -8.38 1.21
N ALA A 262 11.41 -7.73 0.38
CA ALA A 262 12.75 -7.34 0.80
C ALA A 262 12.75 -6.23 1.86
N ALA A 263 11.89 -5.23 1.71
CA ALA A 263 11.69 -4.21 2.73
C ALA A 263 11.24 -4.82 4.06
N TRP A 264 10.26 -5.74 4.02
CA TRP A 264 9.77 -6.43 5.21
C TRP A 264 10.88 -7.24 5.91
N LYS A 265 11.66 -8.00 5.14
CA LYS A 265 12.81 -8.74 5.67
C LYS A 265 13.86 -7.83 6.32
N ARG A 266 14.13 -6.65 5.74
CA ARG A 266 15.10 -5.71 6.29
C ARG A 266 14.59 -5.06 7.58
N LEU A 267 13.31 -4.67 7.63
CA LEU A 267 12.66 -4.19 8.86
C LEU A 267 12.75 -5.22 9.98
N GLY A 268 12.40 -6.48 9.71
CA GLY A 268 12.46 -7.55 10.71
C GLY A 268 13.87 -7.80 11.25
N LYS A 269 14.88 -7.69 10.39
CA LYS A 269 16.30 -7.84 10.78
C LYS A 269 16.85 -6.65 11.56
N ALA A 270 16.37 -5.43 11.26
CA ALA A 270 16.82 -4.23 11.94
C ALA A 270 16.41 -4.19 13.41
N GLY A 271 15.29 -4.86 13.76
CA GLY A 271 14.84 -4.97 15.15
C GLY A 271 14.65 -3.61 15.81
N LEU A 272 14.10 -2.65 15.05
CA LEU A 272 13.97 -1.26 15.48
C LEU A 272 13.01 -1.12 16.66
N GLU A 273 12.03 -2.01 16.76
CA GLU A 273 10.90 -1.90 17.67
C GLU A 273 11.22 -2.42 19.08
N ARG A 274 10.76 -1.68 20.10
CA ARG A 274 10.81 -2.12 21.50
C ARG A 274 9.39 -2.27 22.03
N PHE A 275 8.69 -3.33 21.61
CA PHE A 275 7.25 -3.49 21.87
C PHE A 275 6.85 -3.43 23.35
N GLU A 276 7.74 -3.84 24.26
CA GLU A 276 7.49 -3.78 25.70
C GLU A 276 7.69 -2.37 26.29
N GLU A 277 8.40 -1.48 25.60
CA GLU A 277 8.80 -0.16 26.11
C GLU A 277 8.09 0.99 25.39
N GLU A 278 7.68 0.80 24.14
CA GLU A 278 7.19 1.86 23.25
C GLU A 278 5.84 1.50 22.62
N ASP A 279 5.08 2.52 22.26
CA ASP A 279 3.98 2.40 21.30
C ASP A 279 4.52 2.61 19.89
N VAL A 280 4.33 1.61 19.02
CA VAL A 280 4.92 1.58 17.69
C VAL A 280 3.89 1.94 16.62
N TYR A 281 4.21 2.93 15.80
CA TYR A 281 3.39 3.40 14.71
C TYR A 281 4.12 3.28 13.38
N TYR A 282 3.45 2.74 12.37
CA TYR A 282 3.98 2.60 11.02
C TYR A 282 3.29 3.59 10.09
N LEU A 283 4.01 4.64 9.68
CA LEU A 283 3.45 5.71 8.86
C LEU A 283 3.71 5.46 7.36
N CYS A 284 2.62 5.33 6.61
CA CYS A 284 2.65 4.99 5.18
C CYS A 284 2.82 6.23 4.26
N CYS A 285 3.94 6.93 4.33
CA CYS A 285 4.25 8.09 3.46
C CYS A 285 4.96 7.72 2.14
N GLY A 286 5.57 6.54 2.06
CA GLY A 286 6.49 6.16 1.01
C GLY A 286 5.85 5.43 -0.15
N THR A 287 6.60 4.55 -0.81
CA THR A 287 6.06 3.74 -1.92
C THR A 287 5.00 2.76 -1.41
N LYS A 288 4.09 2.35 -2.29
CA LYS A 288 3.09 1.34 -1.95
C LYS A 288 3.75 0.02 -1.48
N PRO A 289 4.77 -0.53 -2.15
CA PRO A 289 5.44 -1.74 -1.68
C PRO A 289 6.02 -1.62 -0.27
N HIS A 290 6.53 -0.45 0.11
CA HIS A 290 7.02 -0.20 1.48
C HIS A 290 5.89 -0.13 2.50
N SER A 291 4.73 0.40 2.13
CA SER A 291 3.53 0.34 2.98
C SER A 291 3.02 -1.09 3.18
N LEU A 292 3.09 -1.93 2.14
CA LEU A 292 2.80 -3.36 2.26
C LEU A 292 3.82 -4.05 3.19
N ALA A 293 5.10 -3.69 3.13
CA ALA A 293 6.11 -4.22 4.06
C ALA A 293 5.81 -3.90 5.52
N LEU A 294 5.39 -2.66 5.81
CA LEU A 294 4.95 -2.24 7.14
C LEU A 294 3.71 -3.01 7.60
N ALA A 295 2.71 -3.20 6.73
CA ALA A 295 1.55 -4.02 7.02
C ALA A 295 1.91 -5.48 7.32
N LEU A 296 2.79 -6.10 6.52
CA LEU A 296 3.26 -7.47 6.76
C LEU A 296 3.94 -7.60 8.11
N ARG A 297 4.82 -6.66 8.46
CA ARG A 297 5.48 -6.62 9.78
C ARG A 297 4.46 -6.50 10.91
N SER A 298 3.51 -5.57 10.79
CA SER A 298 2.44 -5.35 11.79
C SER A 298 1.58 -6.59 11.99
N ILE A 299 1.21 -7.31 10.94
CA ILE A 299 0.44 -8.56 11.07
C ILE A 299 1.25 -9.63 11.81
N THR A 300 2.56 -9.75 11.54
CA THR A 300 3.38 -10.78 12.21
C THR A 300 3.73 -10.48 13.65
N THR A 301 3.79 -9.20 14.04
CA THR A 301 4.13 -8.80 15.41
C THR A 301 2.90 -8.43 16.23
N THR A 302 1.77 -8.10 15.61
CA THR A 302 0.47 -7.72 16.22
C THR A 302 0.49 -6.47 17.13
N HIS A 303 1.66 -5.88 17.38
CA HIS A 303 1.84 -4.70 18.23
C HIS A 303 1.76 -3.35 17.52
N PRO A 304 2.31 -3.14 16.30
CA PRO A 304 2.30 -1.84 15.64
C PRO A 304 0.93 -1.45 15.10
N THR A 305 0.59 -0.16 15.21
CA THR A 305 -0.54 0.43 14.47
C THR A 305 -0.06 0.97 13.12
N VAL A 306 -0.65 0.51 12.02
CA VAL A 306 -0.36 1.04 10.69
C VAL A 306 -1.26 2.22 10.38
N LEU A 307 -0.64 3.33 10.02
CA LEU A 307 -1.26 4.63 9.82
C LEU A 307 -1.29 5.03 8.35
N TYR A 308 -2.41 5.59 7.93
CA TYR A 308 -2.66 6.15 6.62
C TYR A 308 -2.92 7.65 6.70
N ASN A 309 -2.38 8.39 5.74
CA ASN A 309 -2.60 9.83 5.60
C ASN A 309 -3.76 10.08 4.63
N ILE A 310 -4.87 10.61 5.15
CA ILE A 310 -5.97 11.15 4.33
C ILE A 310 -5.65 12.62 4.05
N PRO A 311 -5.42 13.01 2.78
CA PRO A 311 -5.30 14.42 2.44
C PRO A 311 -6.67 15.09 2.35
N GLU A 312 -6.70 16.43 2.39
CA GLU A 312 -7.90 17.20 2.07
C GLU A 312 -8.34 16.96 0.61
N ARG A 313 -7.37 16.80 -0.29
CA ARG A 313 -7.62 16.46 -1.70
C ARG A 313 -6.44 15.70 -2.32
N PHE A 314 -6.76 14.75 -3.19
CA PHE A 314 -5.80 14.15 -4.12
C PHE A 314 -5.75 14.99 -5.40
N ASN A 315 -4.55 15.30 -5.88
CA ASN A 315 -4.41 16.02 -7.13
C ASN A 315 -4.21 15.03 -8.29
N TYR A 316 -4.67 15.45 -9.47
CA TYR A 316 -4.32 14.78 -10.70
C TYR A 316 -2.81 14.93 -10.94
N VAL A 317 -2.14 13.80 -11.16
CA VAL A 317 -0.74 13.75 -11.58
C VAL A 317 -0.67 12.70 -12.69
N PRO A 318 -0.15 13.03 -13.88
CA PRO A 318 0.11 12.03 -14.92
C PRO A 318 1.11 10.99 -14.39
N VAL A 319 0.70 9.73 -14.40
CA VAL A 319 1.55 8.60 -13.99
C VAL A 319 1.56 7.58 -15.10
N VAL A 320 2.75 7.19 -15.55
CA VAL A 320 2.93 6.14 -16.54
C VAL A 320 3.59 4.91 -15.93
N PRO A 321 3.22 3.69 -16.35
CA PRO A 321 3.92 2.49 -15.93
C PRO A 321 5.33 2.46 -16.49
N THR A 322 6.33 2.07 -15.68
CA THR A 322 7.72 1.87 -16.14
C THR A 322 7.87 0.65 -17.06
N GLY A 323 6.82 -0.18 -17.15
CA GLY A 323 6.87 -1.50 -17.79
C GLY A 323 7.39 -2.61 -16.87
N ARG A 324 7.73 -2.30 -15.61
CA ARG A 324 8.11 -3.28 -14.59
C ARG A 324 6.95 -3.58 -13.66
N SER A 325 6.55 -4.85 -13.64
CA SER A 325 5.49 -5.36 -12.77
C SER A 325 6.06 -6.19 -11.61
N TRP A 326 5.31 -6.20 -10.51
CA TRP A 326 5.55 -7.00 -9.33
C TRP A 326 4.31 -7.80 -8.95
N VAL A 327 4.54 -9.04 -8.53
CA VAL A 327 3.56 -9.88 -7.85
C VAL A 327 4.12 -10.24 -6.48
N TYR A 328 3.44 -9.82 -5.42
CA TYR A 328 3.75 -10.23 -4.05
C TYR A 328 2.80 -11.34 -3.65
N LYS A 329 3.31 -12.58 -3.65
CA LYS A 329 2.52 -13.73 -3.21
C LYS A 329 2.70 -13.89 -1.71
N ILE A 330 1.61 -13.82 -0.96
CA ILE A 330 1.57 -13.95 0.49
C ILE A 330 0.69 -15.14 0.85
N ARG A 331 1.14 -15.93 1.83
CA ARG A 331 0.41 -17.08 2.37
C ARG A 331 0.36 -16.99 3.88
N ASP A 332 -0.84 -17.16 4.42
CA ASP A 332 -1.05 -17.41 5.84
C ASP A 332 -0.87 -18.91 6.14
N LEU A 333 0.04 -19.19 7.07
CA LEU A 333 0.37 -20.52 7.55
C LEU A 333 -0.30 -20.85 8.88
N SER A 334 -1.08 -19.92 9.46
CA SER A 334 -1.80 -20.14 10.73
C SER A 334 -2.75 -21.34 10.64
N SER A 335 -3.36 -21.55 9.47
CA SER A 335 -4.23 -22.70 9.17
C SER A 335 -3.51 -24.05 9.07
N LEU A 336 -2.17 -24.07 8.99
CA LEU A 336 -1.36 -25.30 9.01
C LEU A 336 -0.91 -25.68 10.44
N LEU A 337 -1.21 -24.84 11.43
CA LEU A 337 -0.84 -25.05 12.83
C LEU A 337 -1.96 -25.72 13.65
N TYR A 338 -3.09 -26.05 13.01
CA TYR A 338 -4.24 -26.75 13.57
C TYR A 338 -4.58 -27.99 12.74
#